data_AF-A0AAV0XU77-F1
#
_entry.id   AF-A0AAV0XU77-F1
#
_cell.length_a   1.000
_cell.length_b   1.000
_cell.length_c   1.000
_cell.angle_alpha   90.00
_cell.angle_beta   90.00
_cell.angle_gamma   90.00
#
_symmetry.space_group_name_H-M   'P 1'
#
loop_
_entity.id
_entity.type
_entity.pdbx_description
1 polymer ?
#
loop_
_entity_poly.entity_id
_entity_poly.type
_entity_poly.pdbx_seq_one_letter_code
_entity_poly.pdbx_strand_id
1 'polypeptide(L)'
;MDLPPFSPMRVCLATQTLSLSVSSGMMTLISLNEMKSSAIHTARFIEFFDNLFDVFNSTTHSEAKTLRKPLTKTSDHWKFLNEAEQVLGKLKVHNRTGK
;
A
#
# COMPACT_ATOMS: atom_id res chain seq x y z
N MET A 1 9.76 16.62 1.88
CA MET A 1 8.36 16.84 2.25
C MET A 1 8.38 17.09 3.73
N ASP A 2 8.18 18.34 4.14
CA ASP A 2 8.14 18.66 5.56
C ASP A 2 6.71 18.43 6.04
N LEU A 3 6.53 17.40 6.87
CA LEU A 3 5.26 17.15 7.51
C LEU A 3 5.04 18.19 8.61
N PRO A 4 3.83 18.77 8.74
CA PRO A 4 3.55 19.69 9.84
C PRO A 4 3.81 19.02 11.19
N PRO A 5 4.12 19.78 12.25
CA PRO A 5 4.22 19.24 13.61
C PRO A 5 3.03 18.32 13.94
N PHE A 6 3.31 17.21 14.62
CA PHE A 6 2.34 16.14 14.98
C PHE A 6 1.72 15.35 13.81
N SER A 7 1.98 15.72 12.56
CA SER A 7 1.51 14.97 11.39
C SER A 7 2.12 13.57 11.22
N PRO A 8 3.33 13.24 11.73
CA PRO A 8 3.84 11.86 11.70
C PRO A 8 2.95 10.82 12.41
N MET A 9 2.13 11.24 13.38
CA MET A 9 1.18 10.36 14.07
C MET A 9 -0.18 10.26 13.37
N ARG A 10 -0.39 10.99 12.26
CA ARG A 10 -1.66 11.00 11.54
C ARG A 10 -1.71 9.83 10.57
N VAL A 11 -2.22 8.68 11.04
CA VAL A 11 -2.45 7.50 10.21
C VAL A 11 -3.27 7.83 8.96
N CYS A 12 -4.24 8.76 9.06
CA CYS A 12 -5.05 9.16 7.90
C CYS A 12 -4.21 9.74 6.75
N LEU A 13 -3.10 10.43 7.04
CA LEU A 13 -2.25 11.02 6.02
C LEU A 13 -1.45 9.93 5.32
N ALA A 14 -0.94 8.95 6.08
CA ALA A 14 -0.25 7.80 5.54
C ALA A 14 -1.18 6.95 4.65
N THR A 15 -2.40 6.65 5.11
CA THR A 15 -3.35 5.83 4.36
C THR A 15 -3.85 6.53 3.10
N GLN A 16 -4.07 7.85 3.12
CA GLN A 16 -4.42 8.61 1.92
C GLN A 16 -3.29 8.62 0.89
N THR A 17 -2.05 8.79 1.35
CA THR A 17 -0.86 8.79 0.50
C THR A 17 -0.61 7.42 -0.14
N LEU A 18 -0.80 6.34 0.63
CA LEU A 18 -0.58 4.97 0.19
C LEU A 18 -1.89 4.28 -0.25
N SER A 19 -2.79 5.00 -0.92
CA SER A 19 -4.11 4.49 -1.30
C SER A 19 -4.14 3.90 -2.71
N LEU A 20 -5.09 2.99 -2.95
CA LEU A 20 -5.35 2.42 -4.28
C LEU A 20 -5.59 3.50 -5.36
N SER A 21 -6.28 4.59 -5.01
CA SER A 21 -6.54 5.69 -5.95
C SER A 21 -5.26 6.43 -6.35
N VAL A 22 -4.28 6.55 -5.44
CA VAL A 22 -2.98 7.13 -5.77
C VAL A 22 -2.22 6.21 -6.72
N SER A 23 -2.15 4.90 -6.43
CA SER A 23 -1.55 3.92 -7.35
C SER A 23 -2.20 3.97 -8.74
N SER A 24 -3.53 3.93 -8.80
CA SER A 24 -4.28 3.97 -10.05
C SER A 24 -4.02 5.26 -10.84
N GLY A 25 -4.01 6.41 -10.15
CA GLY A 25 -3.68 7.69 -10.76
C GLY A 25 -2.26 7.73 -11.34
N MET A 26 -1.28 7.18 -10.61
CA MET A 26 0.09 7.04 -11.13
C MET A 26 0.13 6.15 -12.37
N MET A 27 -0.55 5.00 -12.36
CA MET A 27 -0.63 4.09 -13.51
C MET A 27 -1.26 4.77 -14.73
N THR A 28 -2.32 5.56 -14.53
CA THR A 28 -2.93 6.35 -15.60
C THR A 28 -1.95 7.38 -16.17
N LEU A 29 -1.28 8.16 -15.32
CA LEU A 29 -0.30 9.16 -15.79
C LEU A 29 0.88 8.52 -16.52
N ILE A 30 1.35 7.35 -16.08
CA ILE A 30 2.36 6.57 -16.80
C ILE A 30 1.84 6.15 -18.19
N SER A 31 0.60 5.65 -18.27
CA SER A 31 0.01 5.22 -19.53
C SER A 31 -0.19 6.36 -20.54
N LEU A 32 -0.41 7.57 -20.04
CA LEU A 32 -0.53 8.80 -20.84
C LEU A 32 0.82 9.42 -21.17
N ASN A 33 1.94 8.81 -20.76
CA ASN A 33 3.31 9.36 -20.84
C ASN A 33 3.51 10.71 -20.11
N GLU A 34 2.62 11.05 -19.18
CA GLU A 34 2.72 12.23 -18.30
C GLU A 34 3.60 11.95 -17.06
N MET A 35 4.02 10.69 -16.86
CA MET A 35 4.91 10.27 -15.79
C MET A 35 5.92 9.25 -16.30
N LYS A 36 7.15 9.30 -15.79
CA LYS A 36 8.21 8.34 -16.15
C LYS A 36 7.75 6.90 -15.93
N SER A 37 8.00 6.03 -16.89
CA SER A 37 7.67 4.59 -16.80
C SER A 37 8.26 3.90 -15.56
N SER A 38 9.43 4.36 -15.07
CA SER A 38 10.05 3.88 -13.82
C SER A 38 9.18 4.10 -12.57
N ALA A 39 8.22 5.03 -12.60
CA ALA A 39 7.28 5.26 -11.50
C ALA A 39 6.30 4.10 -11.29
N ILE A 40 6.23 3.13 -12.22
CA ILE A 40 5.42 1.92 -12.08
C ILE A 40 5.78 1.12 -10.83
N HIS A 41 7.06 1.14 -10.44
CA HIS A 41 7.52 0.45 -9.23
C HIS A 41 6.94 1.09 -7.98
N THR A 42 6.84 2.42 -7.95
CA THR A 42 6.24 3.16 -6.85
C THR A 42 4.72 2.94 -6.79
N ALA A 43 4.03 2.94 -7.93
CA ALA A 43 2.60 2.66 -7.97
C ALA A 43 2.28 1.27 -7.40
N ARG A 44 3.05 0.24 -7.82
CA ARG A 44 2.93 -1.13 -7.28
C ARG A 44 3.25 -1.20 -5.79
N PHE A 45 4.25 -0.45 -5.31
CA PHE A 45 4.56 -0.36 -3.89
C PHE A 45 3.39 0.24 -3.09
N ILE A 46 2.77 1.30 -3.61
CA ILE A 46 1.61 1.94 -2.98
C ILE A 46 0.44 0.96 -2.90
N GLU A 47 0.10 0.30 -4.01
CA GLU A 47 -0.96 -0.71 -4.04
C GLU A 47 -0.69 -1.88 -3.10
N PHE A 48 0.56 -2.33 -2.99
CA PHE A 48 0.94 -3.38 -2.04
C PHE A 48 0.62 -2.98 -0.59
N PHE A 49 0.99 -1.76 -0.18
CA PHE A 49 0.70 -1.29 1.17
C PHE A 49 -0.77 -0.96 1.42
N ASP A 50 -1.51 -0.47 0.41
CA ASP A 50 -2.98 -0.32 0.47
C ASP A 50 -3.63 -1.66 0.77
N ASN A 51 -3.29 -2.69 -0.01
CA ASN A 51 -3.81 -4.05 0.14
C ASN A 51 -3.44 -4.65 1.51
N LEU A 52 -2.19 -4.46 1.96
CA LEU A 52 -1.74 -4.94 3.27
C LEU A 52 -2.52 -4.29 4.41
N PHE A 53 -2.72 -2.98 4.34
CA PHE A 53 -3.51 -2.25 5.32
C PHE A 53 -4.97 -2.71 5.31
N ASP A 54 -5.55 -2.90 4.13
CA ASP A 54 -6.91 -3.38 3.93
C ASP A 54 -7.14 -4.77 4.57
N VAL A 55 -6.19 -5.70 4.47
CA VAL A 55 -6.27 -7.02 5.14
C VAL A 55 -6.39 -6.88 6.67
N PHE A 56 -5.55 -6.02 7.26
CA PHE A 56 -5.49 -5.86 8.71
C PHE A 56 -6.55 -4.91 9.27
N ASN A 57 -7.23 -4.13 8.43
CA ASN A 57 -8.23 -3.14 8.83
C ASN A 57 -9.64 -3.47 8.29
N SER A 58 -9.93 -4.76 8.10
CA SER A 58 -11.26 -5.25 7.70
C SER A 58 -12.29 -5.10 8.82
N THR A 59 -13.52 -4.71 8.46
CA THR A 59 -14.59 -4.46 9.45
C THR A 59 -15.92 -5.14 9.12
N THR A 60 -16.19 -5.44 7.85
CA THR A 60 -17.47 -6.01 7.41
C THR A 60 -17.32 -7.01 6.28
N HIS A 61 -18.20 -8.01 6.24
CA HIS A 61 -18.26 -9.00 5.16
C HIS A 61 -18.77 -8.41 3.84
N SER A 62 -19.55 -7.32 3.91
CA SER A 62 -20.10 -6.62 2.74
C SER A 62 -19.10 -5.60 2.20
N GLU A 63 -17.96 -6.09 1.74
CA GLU A 63 -16.91 -5.28 1.11
C GLU A 63 -16.73 -5.64 -0.36
N ALA A 64 -16.51 -4.62 -1.19
CA ALA A 64 -16.27 -4.82 -2.62
C ALA A 64 -14.86 -5.38 -2.88
N LYS A 65 -13.86 -4.93 -2.12
CA LYS A 65 -12.50 -5.44 -2.20
C LYS A 65 -12.39 -6.74 -1.42
N THR A 66 -11.92 -7.81 -2.07
CA THR A 66 -11.70 -9.11 -1.40
C THR A 66 -10.78 -8.99 -0.20
N LEU A 67 -9.68 -8.24 -0.31
CA LEU A 67 -8.69 -8.06 0.74
C LEU A 67 -9.16 -7.19 1.91
N ARG A 68 -10.30 -6.49 1.81
CA ARG A 68 -10.94 -5.76 2.93
C ARG A 68 -11.96 -6.59 3.68
N LYS A 69 -12.24 -7.81 3.22
CA LYS A 69 -13.17 -8.70 3.92
C LYS A 69 -12.49 -9.28 5.15
N PRO A 70 -13.25 -9.76 6.14
CA PRO A 70 -12.67 -10.41 7.31
C PRO A 70 -11.83 -11.63 6.91
N LEU A 71 -10.68 -11.77 7.59
CA LEU A 71 -9.78 -12.90 7.42
C LEU A 71 -10.47 -14.20 7.89
N THR A 72 -10.54 -15.20 7.01
CA THR A 72 -11.05 -16.55 7.36
C THR A 72 -10.02 -17.62 7.01
N LYS A 73 -10.17 -18.83 7.57
CA LYS A 73 -9.25 -19.95 7.37
C LYS A 73 -8.99 -20.30 5.90
N THR A 74 -9.94 -20.03 5.02
CA THR A 74 -9.90 -20.40 3.59
C THR A 74 -9.89 -19.19 2.66
N SER A 75 -9.74 -17.98 3.20
CA SER A 75 -9.79 -16.76 2.39
C SER A 75 -8.50 -16.50 1.60
N ASP A 76 -8.63 -15.81 0.47
CA ASP A 76 -7.51 -15.48 -0.42
C ASP A 76 -6.44 -14.59 0.22
N HIS A 77 -6.75 -13.97 1.36
CA HIS A 77 -5.80 -13.18 2.16
C HIS A 77 -4.53 -13.97 2.47
N TRP A 78 -4.60 -15.28 2.73
CA TRP A 78 -3.40 -16.07 3.06
C TRP A 78 -2.40 -16.13 1.93
N LYS A 79 -2.86 -16.17 0.67
CA LYS A 79 -1.98 -16.10 -0.49
C LYS A 79 -1.23 -14.76 -0.50
N PHE A 80 -1.96 -13.67 -0.36
CA PHE A 80 -1.39 -12.32 -0.31
C PHE A 80 -0.43 -12.15 0.87
N LEU A 81 -0.78 -12.63 2.07
CA LEU A 81 0.05 -12.52 3.27
C LEU A 81 1.37 -13.29 3.14
N ASN A 82 1.37 -14.47 2.52
CA ASN A 82 2.59 -15.22 2.25
C ASN A 82 3.52 -14.47 1.27
N GLU A 83 2.96 -13.82 0.26
CA GLU A 83 3.72 -12.95 -0.65
C GLU A 83 4.25 -11.71 0.09
N ALA A 84 3.41 -11.09 0.92
CA ALA A 84 3.77 -9.92 1.71
C ALA A 84 4.90 -10.21 2.70
N GLU A 85 4.90 -11.36 3.36
CA GLU A 85 5.98 -11.79 4.25
C GLU A 85 7.32 -11.83 3.52
N GLN A 86 7.36 -12.39 2.31
CA GLN A 86 8.58 -12.45 1.50
C GLN A 86 9.07 -11.07 1.06
N VAL A 87 8.14 -10.16 0.70
CA VAL A 87 8.46 -8.79 0.30
C VAL A 87 9.01 -8.00 1.49
N LEU A 88 8.30 -8.03 2.63
CA LEU A 88 8.67 -7.30 3.83
C LEU A 88 9.98 -7.83 4.42
N GLY A 89 10.23 -9.14 4.39
CA GLY A 89 11.49 -9.74 4.84
C GLY A 89 12.72 -9.31 4.02
N LYS A 90 12.50 -8.80 2.80
CA LYS A 90 13.56 -8.27 1.93
C LYS A 90 13.63 -6.74 1.94
N LEU A 91 12.66 -6.06 2.55
CA LEU A 91 12.57 -4.60 2.56
C LEU A 91 13.72 -4.02 3.41
N LYS A 92 14.46 -3.08 2.83
CA LYS A 92 15.52 -2.34 3.51
C LYS A 92 15.21 -0.86 3.50
N VAL A 93 15.34 -0.23 4.65
CA VAL A 93 15.18 1.22 4.78
C VAL A 93 16.57 1.85 4.73
N HIS A 94 16.82 2.67 3.71
CA HIS A 94 18.05 3.45 3.62
C HIS A 94 17.75 4.87 4.07
N ASN A 95 17.90 5.15 5.36
CA ASN A 95 17.80 6.52 5.87
C ASN A 95 19.16 7.23 5.79
N ARG A 96 19.14 8.56 5.87
CA ARG A 96 20.35 9.41 5.85
C ARG A 96 21.27 9.15 7.06
N THR A 97 20.76 8.47 8.08
CA THR A 97 21.43 8.13 9.34
C THR A 97 22.04 6.72 9.37
N GLY A 98 21.90 5.92 8.30
CA GLY A 98 22.47 4.57 8.20
C GLY A 98 21.97 3.56 9.23
N LYS A 99 20.82 3.78 9.86
CA LYS A 99 20.22 2.85 10.84
C LYS A 99 18.91 2.27 10.36
#